data_AF-A0A7Y2D1R5-F1
#
_entry.id   AF-A0A7Y2D1R5-F1
#
_cell.length_a   1.000
_cell.length_b   1.000
_cell.length_c   1.000
_cell.angle_alpha   90.00
_cell.angle_beta   90.00
_cell.angle_gamma   90.00
#
_symmetry.space_group_name_H-M   'P 1'
#
loop_
_entity.id
_entity.type
_entity.pdbx_description
1 polymer ?
#
loop_
_entity_poly.entity_id
_entity_poly.type
_entity_poly.pdbx_seq_one_letter_code
_entity_poly.pdbx_strand_id
1 'polypeptide(L)'
;VLRSEDNSFYSFPFGATGDIPAPGDFDGDGTADPAVFRPSSATWFILRSSDGGTTIQPFGANGDVPIVEDFDGDGTDDISIYRPSVSEWWLNRSTDGVVAFQFGSAGDKTVPADFTGDGKADVAFWRESTGEWFVLRSEDSSFFSFPFGQSGDVPVPGDYDGDGTADAAVFRPSVNTWFKSQSTNGFEAVDFGAAGDVAVPNAFVRQ
;
A
#
# COMPACT_ATOMS: atom_id res chain seq x y z
N VAL A 1 -0.64 8.26 -16.85
CA VAL A 1 0.32 8.81 -15.87
C VAL A 1 0.42 10.30 -16.09
N LEU A 2 0.23 11.10 -15.03
CA LEU A 2 0.52 12.52 -15.03
C LEU A 2 1.96 12.70 -14.55
N ARG A 3 2.80 13.38 -15.32
CA ARG A 3 4.22 13.59 -15.01
C ARG A 3 4.36 14.78 -14.06
N SER A 4 4.99 14.58 -12.90
CA SER A 4 5.17 15.63 -11.89
C SER A 4 6.18 16.70 -12.35
N GLU A 5 7.12 16.34 -13.23
CA GLU A 5 8.19 17.20 -13.72
C GLU A 5 7.73 18.25 -14.75
N ASP A 6 6.63 18.00 -15.48
CA ASP A 6 6.19 18.88 -16.57
C ASP A 6 4.66 18.98 -16.76
N ASN A 7 3.87 18.32 -15.92
CA ASN A 7 2.40 18.22 -16.01
C ASN A 7 1.89 17.64 -17.33
N SER A 8 2.74 16.98 -18.11
CA SER A 8 2.31 16.29 -19.32
C SER A 8 1.66 14.95 -18.99
N PHE A 9 0.81 14.49 -19.92
CA PHE A 9 0.15 13.19 -19.81
C PHE A 9 0.83 12.17 -20.71
N TYR A 10 1.12 11.00 -20.16
CA TYR A 10 1.59 9.83 -20.89
C TYR A 10 0.70 8.63 -20.60
N SER A 11 0.39 7.85 -21.63
CA SER A 11 -0.33 6.58 -21.53
C SER A 11 0.30 5.55 -22.45
N PHE A 12 0.34 4.31 -21.99
CA PHE A 12 0.81 3.16 -22.73
C PHE A 12 -0.10 1.97 -22.38
N PRO A 13 -0.32 1.04 -23.33
CA PRO A 13 -1.13 -0.14 -23.06
C PRO A 13 -0.35 -1.11 -22.18
N PHE A 14 -0.86 -1.37 -20.97
CA PHE A 14 -0.33 -2.41 -20.09
C PHE A 14 -1.45 -3.08 -19.30
N GLY A 15 -1.41 -4.41 -19.21
CA GLY A 15 -2.47 -5.24 -18.62
C GLY A 15 -3.61 -5.60 -19.59
N ALA A 16 -4.57 -6.34 -19.06
CA ALA A 16 -5.77 -6.83 -19.73
C ALA A 16 -7.02 -6.53 -18.89
N THR A 17 -8.20 -6.68 -19.50
CA THR A 17 -9.48 -6.49 -18.79
C THR A 17 -9.57 -7.43 -17.58
N GLY A 18 -9.80 -6.85 -16.41
CA GLY A 18 -9.91 -7.58 -15.14
C GLY A 18 -8.61 -7.70 -14.36
N ASP A 19 -7.49 -7.25 -14.93
CA ASP A 19 -6.24 -7.09 -14.18
C ASP A 19 -6.39 -5.94 -13.16
N ILE A 20 -5.76 -6.10 -11.99
CA ILE A 20 -5.77 -5.12 -10.90
C ILE A 20 -4.45 -4.34 -10.95
N PRO A 21 -4.47 -3.01 -11.16
CA PRO A 21 -3.26 -2.19 -11.10
C PRO A 21 -2.62 -2.23 -9.71
N ALA A 22 -1.32 -2.45 -9.67
CA ALA A 22 -0.51 -2.46 -8.45
C ALA A 22 0.92 -2.02 -8.77
N PRO A 23 1.13 -0.76 -9.18
CA PRO A 23 2.46 -0.25 -9.49
C PRO A 23 3.34 -0.12 -8.24
N GLY A 24 4.65 -0.10 -8.44
CA GLY A 24 5.70 0.00 -7.41
C GLY A 24 7.08 -0.08 -8.05
N ASP A 25 8.15 0.31 -7.35
CA ASP A 25 9.54 0.22 -7.83
C ASP A 25 10.11 -1.18 -7.58
N PHE A 26 9.87 -2.12 -8.51
CA PHE A 26 10.26 -3.53 -8.34
C PHE A 26 11.69 -3.83 -8.83
N ASP A 27 12.36 -2.88 -9.48
CA ASP A 27 13.73 -3.03 -9.97
C ASP A 27 14.75 -2.11 -9.30
N GLY A 28 14.30 -1.29 -8.35
CA GLY A 28 15.15 -0.50 -7.44
C GLY A 28 15.77 0.72 -8.10
N ASP A 29 15.19 1.22 -9.19
CA ASP A 29 15.71 2.38 -9.91
C ASP A 29 15.18 3.72 -9.36
N GLY A 30 14.29 3.67 -8.36
CA GLY A 30 13.64 4.81 -7.74
C GLY A 30 12.41 5.32 -8.50
N THR A 31 12.01 4.63 -9.57
CA THR A 31 10.83 4.95 -10.38
C THR A 31 9.78 3.85 -10.23
N ALA A 32 8.54 4.24 -9.97
CA ALA A 32 7.44 3.27 -9.94
C ALA A 32 7.25 2.59 -11.31
N ASP A 33 7.35 1.28 -11.32
CA ASP A 33 7.08 0.43 -12.47
C ASP A 33 5.57 0.23 -12.67
N PRO A 34 5.11 0.24 -13.93
CA PRO A 34 3.78 -0.24 -14.25
C PRO A 34 3.64 -1.73 -13.95
N ALA A 35 2.74 -2.08 -13.04
CA ALA A 35 2.46 -3.46 -12.69
C ALA A 35 0.97 -3.75 -12.53
N VAL A 36 0.62 -5.01 -12.82
CA VAL A 36 -0.74 -5.52 -12.65
C VAL A 36 -0.72 -6.94 -12.09
N PHE A 37 -1.68 -7.25 -11.23
CA PHE A 37 -2.01 -8.61 -10.84
C PHE A 37 -3.19 -9.12 -11.67
N ARG A 38 -3.04 -10.30 -12.28
CA ARG A 38 -4.11 -10.97 -13.05
C ARG A 38 -4.78 -12.05 -12.21
N PRO A 39 -6.02 -11.83 -11.72
CA PRO A 39 -6.68 -12.78 -10.82
C PRO A 39 -7.04 -14.12 -11.48
N SER A 40 -7.20 -14.16 -12.81
CA SER A 40 -7.56 -15.37 -13.54
C SER A 40 -6.43 -16.41 -13.61
N SER A 41 -5.18 -15.97 -13.46
CA SER A 41 -3.99 -16.84 -13.49
C SER A 41 -3.11 -16.69 -12.25
N ALA A 42 -3.51 -15.84 -11.29
CA ALA A 42 -2.71 -15.49 -10.11
C ALA A 42 -1.26 -15.11 -10.47
N THR A 43 -1.13 -14.17 -11.42
CA THR A 43 0.17 -13.81 -11.99
C THR A 43 0.34 -12.30 -11.98
N TRP A 44 1.52 -11.87 -11.52
CA TRP A 44 1.98 -10.50 -11.60
C TRP A 44 2.70 -10.27 -12.92
N PHE A 45 2.41 -9.14 -13.56
CA PHE A 45 3.11 -8.64 -14.73
C PHE A 45 3.65 -7.27 -14.38
N ILE A 46 4.96 -7.10 -14.43
CA ILE A 46 5.66 -5.87 -14.05
C ILE A 46 6.50 -5.42 -15.25
N LEU A 47 6.28 -4.21 -15.73
CA LEU A 47 7.08 -3.59 -16.78
C LEU A 47 8.15 -2.73 -16.12
N ARG A 48 9.38 -3.23 -16.09
CA ARG A 48 10.53 -2.56 -15.47
C ARG A 48 10.84 -1.25 -16.19
N SER A 49 10.89 -0.17 -15.44
CA SER A 49 11.08 1.19 -15.93
C SER A 49 12.53 1.44 -16.36
N SER A 50 13.49 0.76 -15.73
CA SER A 50 14.92 0.89 -16.01
C SER A 50 15.35 0.40 -17.40
N ASP A 51 14.73 -0.67 -17.91
CA ASP A 51 15.15 -1.32 -19.16
C ASP A 51 14.00 -1.72 -20.11
N GLY A 52 12.74 -1.51 -19.71
CA GLY A 52 11.55 -1.86 -20.50
C GLY A 52 11.27 -3.37 -20.60
N GLY A 53 12.01 -4.21 -19.86
CA GLY A 53 11.76 -5.63 -19.77
C GLY A 53 10.52 -5.95 -18.92
N THR A 54 9.94 -7.14 -19.10
CA THR A 54 8.75 -7.56 -18.34
C THR A 54 9.06 -8.73 -17.41
N THR A 55 8.83 -8.53 -16.12
CA THR A 55 8.83 -9.62 -15.13
C THR A 55 7.44 -10.25 -15.08
N ILE A 56 7.39 -11.59 -15.11
CA ILE A 56 6.15 -12.37 -15.04
C ILE A 56 6.29 -13.35 -13.87
N GLN A 57 5.56 -13.11 -12.79
CA GLN A 57 5.73 -13.83 -11.54
C GLN A 57 4.39 -14.44 -11.05
N PRO A 58 4.22 -15.77 -11.11
CA PRO A 58 3.09 -16.44 -10.47
C PRO A 58 3.20 -16.32 -8.96
N PHE A 59 2.24 -15.65 -8.32
CA PHE A 59 2.17 -15.51 -6.87
C PHE A 59 0.75 -15.13 -6.43
N GLY A 60 0.13 -15.98 -5.61
CA GLY A 60 -1.24 -15.83 -5.10
C GLY A 60 -2.22 -16.85 -5.66
N ALA A 61 -3.51 -16.55 -5.50
CA ALA A 61 -4.65 -17.36 -5.90
C ALA A 61 -5.84 -16.48 -6.33
N ASN A 62 -6.89 -17.11 -6.87
CA ASN A 62 -8.10 -16.39 -7.22
C ASN A 62 -8.82 -15.85 -5.96
N GLY A 63 -9.18 -14.57 -5.97
CA GLY A 63 -9.81 -13.89 -4.83
C GLY A 63 -8.82 -13.26 -3.85
N ASP A 64 -7.51 -13.41 -4.09
CA ASP A 64 -6.49 -12.69 -3.35
C ASP A 64 -6.48 -11.20 -3.76
N VAL A 65 -6.21 -10.33 -2.79
CA VAL A 65 -6.04 -8.89 -2.97
C VAL A 65 -4.54 -8.62 -3.15
N PRO A 66 -4.09 -7.98 -4.25
CA PRO A 66 -2.68 -7.62 -4.44
C PRO A 66 -2.32 -6.39 -3.59
N ILE A 67 -1.16 -6.42 -2.95
CA ILE A 67 -0.58 -5.29 -2.22
C ILE A 67 0.92 -5.19 -2.52
N VAL A 68 1.45 -3.98 -2.58
CA VAL A 68 2.83 -3.66 -2.97
C VAL A 68 3.40 -2.66 -1.97
N GLU A 69 4.54 -2.99 -1.37
CA GLU A 69 5.36 -2.14 -0.49
C GLU A 69 6.74 -2.79 -0.32
N ASP A 70 7.75 -2.05 0.14
CA ASP A 70 9.05 -2.60 0.56
C ASP A 70 8.94 -3.26 1.95
N PHE A 71 8.77 -4.57 2.01
CA PHE A 71 8.58 -5.31 3.27
C PHE A 71 9.89 -5.86 3.87
N ASP A 72 10.99 -5.87 3.12
CA ASP A 72 12.30 -6.32 3.64
C ASP A 72 13.34 -5.21 3.84
N GLY A 73 13.04 -3.99 3.39
CA GLY A 73 13.81 -2.77 3.58
C GLY A 73 14.99 -2.66 2.63
N ASP A 74 14.93 -3.28 1.45
CA ASP A 74 16.02 -3.29 0.49
C ASP A 74 15.97 -2.14 -0.53
N GLY A 75 14.93 -1.31 -0.47
CA GLY A 75 14.69 -0.24 -1.42
C GLY A 75 14.09 -0.74 -2.73
N THR A 76 13.46 -1.90 -2.76
CA THR A 76 12.59 -2.37 -3.83
C THR A 76 11.22 -2.72 -3.26
N ASP A 77 10.17 -2.42 -4.01
CA ASP A 77 8.82 -2.78 -3.60
C ASP A 77 8.60 -4.26 -3.88
N ASP A 78 8.01 -4.96 -2.92
CA ASP A 78 7.74 -6.38 -3.01
C ASP A 78 6.32 -6.65 -3.51
N ILE A 79 6.13 -7.80 -4.16
CA ILE A 79 4.77 -8.31 -4.41
C ILE A 79 4.26 -9.02 -3.17
N SER A 80 3.02 -8.70 -2.78
CA SER A 80 2.33 -9.40 -1.70
C SER A 80 0.86 -9.61 -2.03
N ILE A 81 0.23 -10.55 -1.33
CA ILE A 81 -1.21 -10.76 -1.41
C ILE A 81 -1.84 -10.90 -0.04
N TYR A 82 -3.08 -10.46 0.10
CA TYR A 82 -3.96 -10.84 1.20
C TYR A 82 -5.03 -11.80 0.71
N ARG A 83 -5.22 -12.91 1.43
CA ARG A 83 -6.22 -13.94 1.16
C ARG A 83 -7.33 -13.86 2.21
N PRO A 84 -8.46 -13.20 1.92
CA PRO A 84 -9.50 -12.96 2.92
C PRO A 84 -10.18 -14.25 3.42
N SER A 85 -10.23 -15.30 2.60
CA SER A 85 -10.92 -16.56 2.94
C SER A 85 -10.31 -17.31 4.13
N VAL A 86 -9.03 -17.06 4.42
CA VAL A 86 -8.31 -17.67 5.56
C VAL A 86 -7.58 -16.63 6.43
N SER A 87 -7.74 -15.34 6.10
CA SER A 87 -7.08 -14.21 6.78
C SER A 87 -5.55 -14.34 6.79
N GLU A 88 -4.97 -14.69 5.64
CA GLU A 88 -3.52 -14.82 5.47
C GLU A 88 -2.97 -13.70 4.58
N TRP A 89 -1.89 -13.05 5.00
CA TRP A 89 -1.10 -12.16 4.16
C TRP A 89 0.21 -12.85 3.80
N TRP A 90 0.47 -13.00 2.51
CA TRP A 90 1.68 -13.63 1.97
C TRP A 90 2.55 -12.57 1.31
N LEU A 91 3.80 -12.47 1.73
CA LEU A 91 4.81 -11.57 1.17
C LEU A 91 5.78 -12.39 0.33
N ASN A 92 6.12 -11.94 -0.87
CA ASN A 92 7.23 -12.47 -1.64
C ASN A 92 8.30 -11.40 -1.76
N ARG A 93 9.17 -11.38 -0.74
CA ARG A 93 10.15 -10.32 -0.53
C ARG A 93 11.35 -10.53 -1.46
N SER A 94 11.79 -9.46 -2.10
CA SER A 94 12.77 -9.41 -3.17
C SER A 94 14.11 -10.05 -2.76
N THR A 95 14.53 -9.85 -1.49
CA THR A 95 15.82 -10.34 -0.97
C THR A 95 15.69 -11.30 0.21
N ASP A 96 14.57 -11.29 0.93
CA ASP A 96 14.36 -12.16 2.10
C ASP A 96 13.32 -13.28 1.87
N GLY A 97 12.83 -13.43 0.63
CA GLY A 97 11.98 -14.56 0.21
C GLY A 97 10.56 -14.53 0.79
N VAL A 98 9.88 -15.68 0.70
CA VAL A 98 8.44 -15.78 0.96
C VAL A 98 8.13 -16.05 2.43
N VAL A 99 7.23 -15.27 3.01
CA VAL A 99 6.67 -15.47 4.35
C VAL A 99 5.15 -15.26 4.34
N ALA A 100 4.43 -15.84 5.30
CA ALA A 100 3.00 -15.64 5.45
C ALA A 100 2.59 -15.48 6.91
N PHE A 101 1.59 -14.62 7.14
CA PHE A 101 1.05 -14.32 8.46
C PHE A 101 -0.46 -14.54 8.44
N GLN A 102 -1.00 -15.16 9.49
CA GLN A 102 -2.44 -15.18 9.71
C GLN A 102 -2.83 -13.98 10.57
N PHE A 103 -3.18 -12.87 9.94
CA PHE A 103 -3.44 -11.58 10.60
C PHE A 103 -4.58 -10.81 9.91
N GLY A 104 -5.28 -9.99 10.69
CA GLY A 104 -6.47 -9.27 10.24
C GLY A 104 -7.76 -10.09 10.28
N SER A 105 -8.83 -9.55 9.72
CA SER A 105 -10.13 -10.20 9.61
C SER A 105 -10.78 -9.92 8.26
N ALA A 106 -11.67 -10.82 7.83
CA ALA A 106 -12.41 -10.64 6.60
C ALA A 106 -13.18 -9.30 6.61
N GLY A 107 -12.88 -8.43 5.63
CA GLY A 107 -13.49 -7.10 5.48
C GLY A 107 -12.64 -5.95 6.02
N ASP A 108 -11.52 -6.21 6.69
CA ASP A 108 -10.55 -5.18 7.02
C ASP A 108 -9.88 -4.66 5.72
N LYS A 109 -9.56 -3.37 5.66
CA LYS A 109 -8.82 -2.75 4.54
C LYS A 109 -7.32 -2.89 4.79
N THR A 110 -6.56 -3.34 3.79
CA THR A 110 -5.09 -3.42 3.87
C THR A 110 -4.48 -2.02 3.79
N VAL A 111 -3.58 -1.69 4.71
CA VAL A 111 -2.98 -0.36 4.87
C VAL A 111 -1.50 -0.47 5.30
N PRO A 112 -0.68 -1.28 4.63
CA PRO A 112 0.72 -1.44 5.03
C PRO A 112 1.46 -0.11 4.91
N ALA A 113 2.41 0.12 5.82
CA ALA A 113 3.35 1.23 5.84
C ALA A 113 4.35 1.00 6.98
N ASP A 114 5.46 1.74 7.03
CA ASP A 114 6.44 1.65 8.12
C ASP A 114 5.95 2.43 9.36
N PHE A 115 5.12 1.82 10.21
CA PHE A 115 4.58 2.48 11.42
C PHE A 115 5.55 2.45 12.60
N THR A 116 6.71 1.82 12.45
CA THR A 116 7.71 1.65 13.52
C THR A 116 8.99 2.44 13.27
N GLY A 117 9.17 2.97 12.06
CA GLY A 117 10.34 3.74 11.63
C GLY A 117 11.58 2.85 11.43
N ASP A 118 11.39 1.57 11.12
CA ASP A 118 12.49 0.61 10.95
C ASP A 118 13.01 0.52 9.50
N GLY A 119 12.37 1.25 8.59
CA GLY A 119 12.65 1.28 7.16
C GLY A 119 11.95 0.18 6.38
N LYS A 120 10.99 -0.54 6.98
CA LYS A 120 10.22 -1.61 6.32
C LYS A 120 8.74 -1.37 6.49
N ALA A 121 7.97 -1.70 5.47
CA ALA A 121 6.52 -1.72 5.62
C ALA A 121 6.08 -2.80 6.62
N ASP A 122 5.24 -2.39 7.57
CA ASP A 122 4.52 -3.29 8.45
C ASP A 122 3.28 -3.86 7.76
N VAL A 123 2.92 -5.09 8.12
CA VAL A 123 1.63 -5.67 7.72
C VAL A 123 0.53 -5.02 8.55
N ALA A 124 -0.35 -4.25 7.90
CA ALA A 124 -1.36 -3.48 8.63
C ALA A 124 -2.76 -3.49 8.02
N PHE A 125 -3.76 -3.40 8.89
CA PHE A 125 -5.17 -3.39 8.56
C PHE A 125 -5.92 -2.25 9.24
N TRP A 126 -6.91 -1.68 8.54
CA TRP A 126 -7.88 -0.74 9.09
C TRP A 126 -9.28 -1.33 9.07
N ARG A 127 -9.93 -1.37 10.23
CA ARG A 127 -11.26 -1.94 10.40
C ARG A 127 -12.33 -0.86 10.26
N GLU A 128 -13.07 -0.91 9.15
CA GLU A 128 -14.08 0.10 8.82
C GLU A 128 -15.23 0.23 9.82
N SER A 129 -15.60 -0.86 10.50
CA SER A 129 -16.69 -0.84 11.47
C SER A 129 -16.35 -0.09 12.77
N THR A 130 -15.06 0.04 13.11
CA THR A 130 -14.60 0.63 14.36
C THR A 130 -13.64 1.81 14.18
N GLY A 131 -13.02 1.96 13.01
CA GLY A 131 -11.90 2.89 12.81
C GLY A 131 -10.60 2.45 13.49
N GLU A 132 -10.47 1.15 13.80
CA GLU A 132 -9.30 0.61 14.51
C GLU A 132 -8.22 0.17 13.50
N TRP A 133 -6.98 0.58 13.75
CA TRP A 133 -5.79 0.15 13.02
C TRP A 133 -5.15 -1.02 13.75
N PHE A 134 -4.69 -2.03 13.02
CA PHE A 134 -3.95 -3.18 13.52
C PHE A 134 -2.65 -3.28 12.75
N VAL A 135 -1.51 -3.22 13.46
CA VAL A 135 -0.18 -3.23 12.85
C VAL A 135 0.58 -4.43 13.38
N LEU A 136 0.98 -5.33 12.48
CA LEU A 136 1.89 -6.44 12.72
C LEU A 136 3.30 -6.01 12.32
N ARG A 137 4.16 -5.95 13.33
CA ARG A 137 5.50 -5.38 13.26
C ARG A 137 6.46 -6.22 12.41
N SER A 138 7.17 -5.55 11.52
CA SER A 138 8.19 -6.14 10.64
C SER A 138 9.37 -6.73 11.43
N GLU A 139 9.71 -6.17 12.60
CA GLU A 139 10.97 -6.48 13.30
C GLU A 139 10.89 -7.76 14.14
N ASP A 140 9.71 -8.05 14.69
CA ASP A 140 9.53 -9.14 15.65
C ASP A 140 8.19 -9.90 15.55
N SER A 141 7.33 -9.54 14.59
CA SER A 141 6.00 -10.14 14.41
C SER A 141 5.07 -10.01 15.64
N SER A 142 5.38 -9.13 16.59
CA SER A 142 4.40 -8.66 17.58
C SER A 142 3.42 -7.69 16.92
N PHE A 143 2.31 -7.36 17.59
CA PHE A 143 1.34 -6.43 17.02
C PHE A 143 0.83 -5.44 18.06
N PHE A 144 0.39 -4.29 17.57
CA PHE A 144 -0.36 -3.31 18.35
C PHE A 144 -1.59 -2.84 17.57
N SER A 145 -2.50 -2.16 18.27
CA SER A 145 -3.68 -1.55 17.67
C SER A 145 -3.96 -0.19 18.29
N PHE A 146 -4.61 0.68 17.52
CA PHE A 146 -5.04 1.98 18.02
C PHE A 146 -6.25 2.50 17.22
N PRO A 147 -7.15 3.29 17.84
CA PRO A 147 -8.28 3.88 17.15
C PRO A 147 -7.89 5.17 16.43
N PHE A 148 -8.13 5.24 15.12
CA PHE A 148 -8.03 6.48 14.37
C PHE A 148 -8.93 6.49 13.12
N GLY A 149 -9.83 7.46 13.06
CA GLY A 149 -10.89 7.54 12.05
C GLY A 149 -12.20 6.91 12.50
N GLN A 150 -13.15 6.80 11.57
CA GLN A 150 -14.47 6.22 11.81
C GLN A 150 -15.04 5.57 10.55
N SER A 151 -16.18 4.88 10.69
CA SER A 151 -16.87 4.28 9.55
C SER A 151 -17.20 5.30 8.47
N GLY A 152 -16.93 4.95 7.21
CA GLY A 152 -17.06 5.82 6.04
C GLY A 152 -15.81 6.65 5.73
N ASP A 153 -14.79 6.63 6.59
CA ASP A 153 -13.49 7.20 6.26
C ASP A 153 -12.69 6.26 5.32
N VAL A 154 -11.73 6.83 4.59
CA VAL A 154 -10.80 6.12 3.71
C VAL A 154 -9.41 6.20 4.33
N PRO A 155 -8.80 5.09 4.77
CA PRO A 155 -7.45 5.12 5.34
C PRO A 155 -6.40 5.38 4.26
N VAL A 156 -5.43 6.22 4.61
CA VAL A 156 -4.37 6.71 3.72
C VAL A 156 -3.08 6.89 4.51
N PRO A 157 -2.48 5.80 5.03
CA PRO A 157 -1.23 5.92 5.77
C PRO A 157 -0.13 6.52 4.89
N GLY A 158 0.86 7.11 5.55
CA GLY A 158 2.02 7.70 4.92
C GLY A 158 2.72 8.63 5.89
N ASP A 159 3.98 8.92 5.64
CA ASP A 159 4.72 9.89 6.44
C ASP A 159 4.38 11.31 5.95
N TYR A 160 3.59 12.04 6.74
CA TYR A 160 3.14 13.40 6.45
C TYR A 160 3.90 14.46 7.22
N ASP A 161 4.81 14.08 8.11
CA ASP A 161 5.56 15.00 8.96
C ASP A 161 7.08 14.97 8.74
N GLY A 162 7.56 14.04 7.92
CA GLY A 162 8.91 13.93 7.39
C GLY A 162 9.89 13.28 8.35
N ASP A 163 9.42 12.43 9.26
CA ASP A 163 10.24 11.82 10.31
C ASP A 163 10.76 10.41 9.97
N GLY A 164 10.37 9.85 8.83
CA GLY A 164 10.68 8.50 8.38
C GLY A 164 9.69 7.44 8.86
N THR A 165 8.66 7.81 9.64
CA THR A 165 7.64 6.90 10.14
C THR A 165 6.30 7.22 9.50
N ALA A 166 5.55 6.19 9.09
CA ALA A 166 4.22 6.35 8.57
C ALA A 166 3.23 6.79 9.66
N ASP A 167 2.45 7.82 9.33
CA ASP A 167 1.36 8.31 10.16
C ASP A 167 0.06 7.60 9.83
N ALA A 168 -0.78 7.44 10.85
CA ALA A 168 -2.17 7.10 10.62
C ALA A 168 -2.93 8.32 10.08
N ALA A 169 -3.47 8.19 8.87
CA ALA A 169 -4.29 9.23 8.28
C ALA A 169 -5.55 8.67 7.62
N VAL A 170 -6.60 9.46 7.61
CA VAL A 170 -7.87 9.13 6.97
C VAL A 170 -8.42 10.33 6.20
N PHE A 171 -8.99 10.09 5.02
CA PHE A 171 -9.84 11.04 4.33
C PHE A 171 -11.30 10.80 4.70
N ARG A 172 -12.04 11.87 5.03
CA ARG A 172 -13.47 11.82 5.32
C ARG A 172 -14.26 12.48 4.19
N PRO A 173 -14.85 11.70 3.26
CA PRO A 173 -15.56 12.26 2.11
C PRO A 173 -16.77 13.13 2.47
N SER A 174 -17.42 12.87 3.61
CA SER A 174 -18.62 13.61 4.04
C SER A 174 -18.36 15.07 4.40
N VAL A 175 -17.11 15.43 4.70
CA VAL A 175 -16.69 16.80 5.01
C VAL A 175 -15.50 17.27 4.16
N ASN A 176 -14.96 16.39 3.30
CA ASN A 176 -13.81 16.68 2.44
C ASN A 176 -12.57 17.15 3.23
N THR A 177 -12.32 16.46 4.35
CA THR A 177 -11.23 16.76 5.28
C THR A 177 -10.34 15.53 5.44
N TRP A 178 -9.04 15.78 5.43
CA TRP A 178 -7.99 14.83 5.76
C TRP A 178 -7.63 14.98 7.23
N PHE A 179 -7.62 13.88 7.97
CA PHE A 179 -7.22 13.82 9.37
C PHE A 179 -5.94 13.01 9.45
N LYS A 180 -4.90 13.56 10.07
CA LYS A 180 -3.58 12.95 10.22
C LYS A 180 -3.22 12.92 11.70
N SER A 181 -2.78 11.77 12.19
CA SER A 181 -2.17 11.61 13.51
C SER A 181 -0.68 11.43 13.29
N GLN A 182 0.03 12.56 13.21
CA GLN A 182 1.46 12.59 12.91
C GLN A 182 2.28 12.06 14.08
N SER A 183 3.22 11.17 13.79
CA SER A 183 4.11 10.48 14.73
C SER A 183 4.86 11.44 15.64
N THR A 184 5.31 12.59 15.12
CA THR A 184 6.06 13.61 15.88
C THR A 184 5.37 14.96 15.98
N ASN A 185 4.57 15.34 14.99
CA ASN A 185 3.90 16.64 14.93
C ASN A 185 2.47 16.67 15.49
N GLY A 186 1.92 15.51 15.89
CA GLY A 186 0.62 15.38 16.52
C GLY A 186 -0.55 15.45 15.52
N PHE A 187 -1.71 15.90 15.99
CA PHE A 187 -2.93 15.86 15.16
C PHE A 187 -3.04 17.06 14.21
N GLU A 188 -3.35 16.77 12.95
CA GLU A 188 -3.64 17.78 11.92
C GLU A 188 -4.93 17.45 11.17
N ALA A 189 -5.73 18.48 10.85
CA ALA A 189 -6.90 18.37 9.99
C ALA A 189 -6.83 19.40 8.86
N VAL A 190 -6.94 18.93 7.61
CA VAL A 190 -6.78 19.75 6.40
C VAL A 190 -7.96 19.57 5.46
N ASP A 191 -8.60 20.66 5.07
CA ASP A 191 -9.62 20.66 4.04
C ASP A 191 -8.95 20.70 2.66
N PHE A 192 -9.03 19.60 1.91
CA PHE A 192 -8.43 19.47 0.59
C PHE A 192 -9.16 18.42 -0.25
N GLY A 193 -9.36 18.71 -1.54
CA GLY A 193 -10.17 17.92 -2.46
C GLY A 193 -11.49 18.59 -2.83
N ALA A 194 -12.26 17.98 -3.72
CA ALA A 194 -13.61 18.36 -4.09
C ALA A 194 -14.58 17.16 -3.94
N ALA A 195 -15.88 17.44 -3.93
CA ALA A 195 -16.90 16.39 -3.85
C ALA A 195 -16.77 15.41 -5.03
N GLY A 196 -16.47 14.15 -4.72
CA GLY A 196 -16.24 13.09 -5.70
C GLY A 196 -14.76 12.69 -5.86
N ASP A 197 -13.83 13.42 -5.25
CA ASP A 197 -12.43 13.02 -5.20
C ASP A 197 -12.26 11.74 -4.36
N VAL A 198 -11.36 10.87 -4.80
CA VAL A 198 -11.01 9.63 -4.12
C VAL A 198 -9.60 9.80 -3.59
N ALA A 199 -9.44 9.62 -2.28
CA ALA A 199 -8.14 9.60 -1.65
C ALA A 199 -7.35 8.38 -2.15
N VAL A 200 -6.13 8.62 -2.59
CA VAL A 200 -5.17 7.57 -2.93
C VAL A 200 -4.05 7.69 -1.91
N PRO A 201 -3.60 6.58 -1.27
CA PRO A 201 -2.42 6.61 -0.42
C PRO A 201 -1.21 7.19 -1.15
N ASN A 202 -0.22 7.66 -0.39
CA ASN A 202 1.09 8.00 -0.94
C ASN A 202 1.81 6.70 -1.34
N ALA A 203 1.38 6.06 -2.42
CA ALA A 203 1.97 4.80 -2.87
C ALA A 203 3.26 5.01 -3.69
N PHE A 204 3.72 6.25 -3.92
CA PHE A 204 4.75 6.51 -4.95
C PHE A 204 5.76 7.62 -4.64
N VAL A 205 5.78 8.17 -3.43
CA VAL A 205 6.83 9.11 -3.02
C VAL A 205 7.57 8.50 -1.85
N ARG A 206 8.68 7.82 -2.14
CA ARG A 206 9.67 7.47 -1.12
C ARG A 206 10.22 8.76 -0.51
N GLN A 207 10.40 8.75 0.80
CA GLN A 207 11.15 9.78 1.52
C GLN A 207 12.66 9.57 1.40
#